data_AF-A0A498E5K8-F1
#
_entry.id   AF-A0A498E5K8-F1
#
_cell.length_a   1.000
_cell.length_b   1.000
_cell.length_c   1.000
_cell.angle_alpha   90.00
_cell.angle_beta   90.00
_cell.angle_gamma   90.00
#
_symmetry.space_group_name_H-M   'P 1'
#
loop_
_entity.id
_entity.type
_entity.pdbx_description
1 polymer ?
#
loop_
_entity_poly.entity_id
_entity_poly.type
_entity_poly.pdbx_seq_one_letter_code
_entity_poly.pdbx_strand_id
1 'polypeptide(L)' 'MNVRVTERQLVEIDAAWREEGYTSRSEFLRHAIRDATEHPGASRDMLASIAAEEYAMRKGVSEAVSRAEVAEMIDDEE' A
#
# COMPACT_ATOMS: atom_id res chain seq x y z
N MET A 1 -18.16 -14.77 6.91
CA MET A 1 -18.32 -13.30 6.96
C MET A 1 -19.49 -12.92 6.06
N ASN A 2 -20.41 -12.07 6.55
CA ASN A 2 -21.55 -11.60 5.77
C ASN A 2 -21.36 -10.08 5.58
N VAL A 3 -21.19 -9.64 4.32
CA VAL A 3 -20.91 -8.24 3.97
C VAL A 3 -22.16 -7.69 3.29
N ARG A 4 -22.66 -6.55 3.80
CA ARG A 4 -23.79 -5.85 3.19
C ARG A 4 -23.27 -4.89 2.14
N VAL A 5 -23.77 -5.01 0.92
CA VAL A 5 -23.45 -4.14 -0.22
C VAL A 5 -24.74 -3.73 -0.91
N THR A 6 -24.69 -2.62 -1.64
CA THR A 6 -25.81 -2.23 -2.52
C THR A 6 -25.91 -3.18 -3.72
N GLU A 7 -27.06 -3.24 -4.37
CA GLU A 7 -27.24 -4.06 -5.59
C GLU A 7 -26.27 -3.66 -6.70
N ARG A 8 -26.03 -2.36 -6.88
CA ARG A 8 -25.03 -1.84 -7.84
C ARG A 8 -23.64 -2.38 -7.55
N GLN A 9 -23.20 -2.31 -6.28
CA GLN A 9 -21.90 -2.85 -5.88
C GLN A 9 -21.83 -4.36 -6.06
N LEU A 10 -22.93 -5.08 -5.81
CA LEU A 10 -22.96 -6.52 -6.01
C LEU A 10 -22.72 -6.88 -7.48
N VAL A 11 -23.32 -6.14 -8.42
CA VAL A 11 -23.09 -6.31 -9.86
C VAL A 11 -21.63 -6.04 -10.25
N GLU A 12 -21.05 -4.96 -9.74
CA GLU A 12 -19.64 -4.60 -10.00
C GLU A 12 -18.67 -5.65 -9.45
N ILE A 13 -18.90 -6.12 -8.21
CA ILE A 13 -18.11 -7.21 -7.62
C ILE A 13 -18.24 -8.47 -8.47
N ASP A 14 -19.45 -8.78 -8.95
CA ASP A 14 -19.73 -9.94 -9.78
C ASP A 14 -19.03 -9.92 -11.13
N ALA A 15 -18.87 -8.75 -11.72
CA ALA A 15 -18.06 -8.58 -12.93
C ALA A 15 -16.58 -8.80 -12.62
N ALA A 16 -16.06 -8.13 -11.59
CA ALA A 16 -14.64 -8.15 -11.24
C ALA A 16 -14.12 -9.56 -10.89
N TRP A 17 -14.80 -10.31 -10.01
CA TRP A 17 -14.26 -11.62 -9.59
C TRP A 17 -14.25 -12.64 -10.74
N ARG A 18 -15.19 -12.54 -11.68
CA ARG A 18 -15.25 -13.41 -12.86
C ARG A 18 -14.17 -13.03 -13.88
N GLU A 19 -13.98 -11.73 -14.11
CA GLU A 19 -12.94 -11.22 -15.00
C GLU A 19 -11.53 -11.61 -14.51
N GLU A 20 -11.30 -11.52 -13.20
CA GLU A 20 -10.03 -11.94 -12.59
C GLU A 20 -9.92 -13.46 -12.38
N GLY A 21 -10.93 -14.23 -12.77
CA GLY A 21 -10.85 -15.70 -12.79
C GLY A 21 -10.88 -16.39 -11.42
N TYR A 22 -11.42 -15.73 -10.39
CA TYR A 22 -11.58 -16.36 -9.06
C TYR A 22 -12.59 -17.52 -9.12
N THR A 23 -12.40 -18.52 -8.26
CA THR A 23 -13.31 -19.67 -8.19
C THR A 23 -14.66 -19.30 -7.58
N SER A 24 -14.68 -18.27 -6.73
CA SER A 24 -15.91 -17.76 -6.13
C SER A 24 -15.80 -16.30 -5.70
N ARG A 25 -16.95 -15.62 -5.65
CA ARG A 25 -17.09 -14.28 -5.07
C ARG A 25 -16.53 -14.17 -3.65
N SER A 26 -16.75 -15.20 -2.83
CA SER A 26 -16.28 -15.22 -1.44
C SER A 26 -14.76 -15.30 -1.33
N GLU A 27 -14.09 -15.92 -2.30
CA GLU A 27 -12.63 -15.98 -2.37
C GLU A 27 -12.06 -14.62 -2.75
N PHE A 28 -12.60 -13.99 -3.80
CA PHE A 28 -12.25 -12.63 -4.21
C PHE A 28 -12.37 -11.62 -3.05
N LEU A 29 -13.50 -11.63 -2.34
CA LEU A 29 -13.71 -10.72 -1.20
C LEU A 29 -12.71 -10.97 -0.06
N ARG A 30 -12.36 -12.23 0.24
CA ARG A 30 -11.34 -12.53 1.25
C ARG A 30 -9.96 -12.05 0.82
N HIS A 31 -9.62 -12.23 -0.45
CA HIS A 31 -8.36 -11.74 -1.00
C HIS A 31 -8.28 -10.22 -0.92
N ALA A 32 -9.30 -9.50 -1.40
CA ALA A 32 -9.34 -8.04 -1.35
C ALA A 32 -9.26 -7.49 0.09
N ILE A 33 -9.93 -8.12 1.05
CA ILE A 33 -9.84 -7.71 2.46
C ILE A 33 -8.44 -7.98 3.01
N ARG A 34 -7.84 -9.14 2.70
CA ARG A 34 -6.47 -9.46 3.12
C ARG A 34 -5.49 -8.43 2.56
N ASP A 35 -5.56 -8.16 1.27
CA ASP A 35 -4.68 -7.20 0.61
C ASP A 35 -4.81 -5.80 1.21
N ALA A 36 -6.04 -5.34 1.45
CA ALA A 36 -6.27 -4.06 2.13
C ALA A 36 -5.70 -4.00 3.56
N THR A 37 -5.53 -5.14 4.23
CA THR A 37 -4.94 -5.22 5.58
C THR A 37 -3.43 -5.45 5.59
N GLU A 38 -2.90 -6.22 4.64
CA GLU A 38 -1.46 -6.56 4.54
C GLU A 38 -0.68 -5.49 3.77
N HIS A 39 -1.30 -4.89 2.76
CA HIS A 39 -0.77 -3.82 1.93
C HIS A 39 -1.73 -2.62 1.95
N PRO A 40 -1.95 -1.98 3.11
CA PRO A 40 -2.76 -0.77 3.14
C PRO A 40 -2.13 0.23 2.17
N GLY A 41 -2.93 0.67 1.18
CA GLY A 41 -2.51 1.72 0.26
C GLY A 41 -1.98 2.93 1.03
N ALA A 42 -1.16 3.77 0.37
CA ALA A 42 -0.45 4.87 1.04
C ALA A 42 -1.38 5.64 1.99
N SER A 43 -1.11 5.55 3.29
CA SER A 43 -1.90 6.25 4.29
C SER A 43 -1.75 7.75 4.13
N ARG A 44 -2.72 8.52 4.60
CA ARG A 44 -2.62 9.98 4.59
C ARG A 44 -1.36 10.47 5.30
N ASP A 45 -0.99 9.82 6.41
CA ASP A 45 0.21 10.14 7.17
C ASP A 45 1.48 9.79 6.38
N MET A 46 1.51 8.64 5.71
CA MET A 46 2.62 8.27 4.81
C MET A 46 2.78 9.28 3.68
N LEU A 47 1.69 9.69 3.03
CA LEU A 47 1.72 10.72 1.99
C LEU A 47 2.18 12.08 2.53
N ALA A 48 1.77 12.43 3.76
CA ALA A 48 2.22 13.65 4.43
C ALA A 48 3.73 13.60 4.75
N SER A 49 4.25 12.45 5.21
CA SER A 49 5.69 12.24 5.44
C SER A 49 6.48 12.37 4.14
N ILE A 50 6.02 11.76 3.05
CA ILE A 50 6.67 11.90 1.73
C ILE A 50 6.70 13.37 1.30
N ALA A 51 5.59 14.10 1.46
CA ALA A 51 5.54 15.52 1.10
C ALA A 51 6.43 16.41 1.99
N ALA A 52 6.55 16.09 3.29
CA ALA A 52 7.41 16.81 4.22
C ALA A 52 8.89 16.61 3.88
N GLU A 53 9.31 15.37 3.60
CA GLU A 53 10.67 15.05 3.17
C GLU A 53 11.01 15.69 1.82
N GLU A 54 10.10 15.65 0.86
CA GLU A 54 10.25 16.32 -0.43
C GLU A 54 10.50 17.83 -0.26
N TYR A 55 9.70 18.47 0.60
CA TYR A 55 9.86 19.88 0.92
C TYR A 55 11.21 20.16 1.60
N ALA A 56 11.63 19.32 2.55
CA ALA A 56 12.90 19.44 3.24
C ALA A 56 14.10 19.30 2.27
N MET A 57 14.04 18.33 1.35
CA MET A 57 15.00 18.16 0.25
C MET A 57 15.09 19.40 -0.62
N ARG A 58 13.96 19.94 -1.09
CA ARG A 58 13.95 21.16 -1.90
C ARG A 58 14.49 22.39 -1.18
N LYS A 59 14.37 22.43 0.15
CA LYS A 59 14.86 23.54 0.99
C LYS A 59 16.29 23.33 1.50
N GLY A 60 16.93 22.20 1.16
CA GLY A 60 18.27 21.87 1.67
C GLY A 60 18.30 21.68 3.18
N VAL A 61 17.17 21.32 3.77
CA VAL A 61 17.02 21.08 5.22
C VAL A 61 17.14 19.59 5.54
N SER A 62 16.96 18.72 4.54
CA SER A 62 17.21 17.29 4.67
C SER A 62 18.68 16.97 4.42
N GLU A 63 19.23 16.04 5.19
CA GLU A 63 20.52 15.42 4.94
C GLU A 63 20.30 14.15 4.10
N ALA A 64 21.11 13.97 3.06
CA ALA A 64 21.10 12.78 2.23
C ALA A 64 22.42 12.03 2.43
N VAL A 65 22.33 10.73 2.65
CA VAL A 65 23.51 9.86 2.74
C VAL A 65 23.77 9.19 1.40
N SER A 66 25.04 9.09 1.04
CA SER A 66 25.48 8.35 -0.13
C SER A 66 25.40 6.85 0.12
N ARG A 67 25.35 6.08 -0.97
CA ARG A 67 25.37 4.61 -0.88
C ARG A 67 26.61 4.06 -0.16
N ALA A 68 27.76 4.71 -0.32
CA ALA A 68 29.00 4.26 0.32
C ALA A 68 28.91 4.40 1.84
N GLU A 69 28.40 5.53 2.33
CA GLU A 69 28.17 5.78 3.75
C GLU A 69 27.15 4.79 4.35
N VAL A 70 26.07 4.48 3.61
CA VAL A 70 25.10 3.47 4.07
C VAL A 70 25.71 2.07 4.19
N ALA A 71 26.60 1.69 3.27
CA ALA A 71 27.26 0.39 3.32
C ALA A 71 28.22 0.30 4.52
N GLU A 72 28.99 1.37 4.79
CA GLU A 72 29.88 1.46 5.95
C GLU A 72 29.10 1.37 7.27
N MET A 73 27.94 2.04 7.39
CA MET A 73 27.08 1.97 8.58
C MET A 73 26.53 0.57 8.87
N ILE A 74 26.21 -0.21 7.83
CA ILE A 74 25.70 -1.58 7.99
C ILE A 74 26.82 -2.53 8.42
N ASP A 75 28.02 -2.36 7.87
CA ASP A 75 29.19 -3.18 8.23
C ASP A 75 29.72 -2.86 9.64
N ASP A 76 29.49 -1.64 10.15
CA ASP A 76 29.86 -1.21 11.52
C ASP A 76 28.87 -1.71 12.61
N GLU A 77 27.68 -2.20 12.24
CA GLU A 77 26.67 -2.74 13.18
C GLU A 77 26.77 -4.28 13.41
N GLU A 78 27.71 -4.98 12.76
CA GLU A 78 28.09 -6.40 13.04
C GLU A 78 29.25 -6.53 14.05
#